data_AF-A0A8T3W7U5-F1
#
_entry.id   AF-A0A8T3W7U5-F1
#
_cell.length_a   1.000
_cell.length_b   1.000
_cell.length_c   1.000
_cell.angle_alpha   90.00
_cell.angle_beta   90.00
_cell.angle_gamma   90.00
#
_symmetry.space_group_name_H-M   'P 1'
#
loop_
_entity.id
_entity.type
_entity.pdbx_description
1 polymer ?
#
loop_
_entity_poly.entity_id
_entity_poly.type
_entity_poly.pdbx_seq_one_letter_code
_entity_poly.pdbx_strand_id
1 'polypeptide(L)'
;MKYNDIKLNALLRGLTVRSPEGKSETAVIENLNSRYPMSNLRPILYVLKEAGVKNIVIDLSRFSPQSRRIGLLFLEGAVSMSSDFETRYIGTTIDEISVEEPHLRGYISQKIAKSLDEAVDSFNG
;
A
#
# COMPACT_ATOMS: atom_id res chain seq x y z
N MET A 1 -8.77 -5.73 14.12
CA MET A 1 -7.43 -6.31 14.36
C MET A 1 -6.57 -5.35 15.21
N LYS A 2 -5.58 -5.83 15.99
CA LYS A 2 -4.58 -4.95 16.66
C LYS A 2 -3.34 -4.78 15.79
N TYR A 3 -2.60 -3.68 15.98
CA TYR A 3 -1.43 -3.33 15.17
C TYR A 3 -0.25 -2.92 16.05
N ASN A 4 0.94 -3.32 15.62
CA ASN A 4 2.21 -2.96 16.23
C ASN A 4 2.99 -2.05 15.29
N ASP A 5 3.59 -0.98 15.81
CA ASP A 5 4.44 -0.12 14.99
C ASP A 5 5.68 -0.87 14.50
N ILE A 6 6.00 -0.75 13.22
CA ILE A 6 7.25 -1.26 12.68
C ILE A 6 8.31 -0.20 12.91
N LYS A 7 9.34 -0.53 13.70
CA LYS A 7 10.47 0.38 13.93
C LYS A 7 11.33 0.46 12.67
N LEU A 8 11.13 1.52 11.90
CA LEU A 8 11.89 1.79 10.69
C LEU A 8 13.00 2.81 10.97
N ASN A 9 14.23 2.51 10.56
CA ASN A 9 15.31 3.50 10.52
C ASN A 9 15.21 4.36 9.24
N ALA A 10 14.02 4.90 8.97
CA ALA A 10 13.71 5.70 7.79
C ALA A 10 12.84 6.90 8.20
N LEU A 11 13.01 8.02 7.50
CA LEU A 11 12.26 9.24 7.80
C LEU A 11 10.82 9.11 7.26
N LEU A 12 9.86 8.83 8.15
CA LEU A 12 8.47 8.58 7.78
C LEU A 12 7.66 9.82 7.38
N ARG A 13 8.10 11.03 7.77
CA ARG A 13 7.44 12.32 7.45
C ARG A 13 5.89 12.31 7.57
N GLY A 14 5.38 11.74 8.65
CA GLY A 14 3.93 11.66 8.91
C GLY A 14 3.23 10.43 8.34
N LEU A 15 3.96 9.51 7.69
CA LEU A 15 3.46 8.15 7.43
C LEU A 15 3.41 7.35 8.72
N THR A 16 2.40 6.49 8.78
CA THR A 16 2.27 5.46 9.80
C THR A 16 2.53 4.12 9.13
N VAL A 17 3.47 3.34 9.66
CA VAL A 17 3.82 2.02 9.13
C VAL A 17 3.75 0.98 10.25
N ARG A 18 2.82 0.05 10.12
CA ARG A 18 2.45 -0.89 11.20
C ARG A 18 2.30 -2.30 10.67
N SER A 19 2.53 -3.29 11.54
CA SER A 19 2.28 -4.70 11.26
C SER A 19 1.05 -5.16 12.05
N PRO A 20 0.09 -5.86 11.44
CA PRO A 20 -1.00 -6.47 12.17
C PRO A 20 -0.48 -7.54 13.14
N GLU A 21 -1.08 -7.64 14.34
CA GLU A 21 -0.65 -8.60 15.36
C GLU A 21 -0.69 -10.04 14.82
N GLY A 22 0.42 -10.77 14.99
CA GLY A 22 0.57 -12.13 14.46
C GLY A 22 0.87 -12.23 12.95
N LYS A 23 0.96 -11.11 12.21
CA LYS A 23 1.25 -11.08 10.76
C LYS A 23 2.53 -10.28 10.47
N SER A 24 3.67 -10.74 11.02
CA SER A 24 4.96 -10.05 10.93
C SER A 24 5.47 -9.80 9.50
N GLU A 25 5.05 -10.63 8.53
CA GLU A 25 5.41 -10.47 7.11
C GLU A 25 4.52 -9.45 6.38
N THR A 26 3.55 -8.83 7.07
CA THR A 26 2.64 -7.84 6.50
C THR A 26 2.85 -6.47 7.12
N ALA A 27 2.97 -5.46 6.26
CA ALA A 27 3.00 -4.05 6.65
C ALA A 27 1.78 -3.30 6.09
N VAL A 28 1.30 -2.33 6.86
CA VAL A 28 0.25 -1.40 6.49
C VAL A 28 0.85 0.00 6.47
N ILE A 29 0.72 0.68 5.33
CA ILE A 29 1.17 2.07 5.13
C ILE A 29 -0.06 2.96 5.11
N GLU A 30 -0.17 3.82 6.11
CA GLU A 30 -1.29 4.76 6.30
C GLU A 30 -0.81 6.21 6.27
N ASN A 31 -1.77 7.12 6.15
CA ASN A 31 -1.58 8.57 6.08
C ASN A 31 -0.79 9.06 4.85
N LEU A 32 -0.56 8.18 3.88
CA LEU A 32 0.03 8.53 2.59
C LEU A 32 -0.92 9.41 1.78
N ASN A 33 -0.42 10.52 1.25
CA ASN A 33 -1.18 11.46 0.45
C ASN A 33 -0.33 12.00 -0.71
N SER A 34 -0.95 12.76 -1.61
CA SER A 34 -0.33 13.27 -2.84
C SER A 34 0.86 14.23 -2.62
N ARG A 35 1.06 14.75 -1.41
CA ARG A 35 2.22 15.60 -1.07
C ARG A 35 3.43 14.81 -0.57
N TYR A 36 3.27 13.52 -0.33
CA TYR A 36 4.37 12.69 0.17
C TYR A 36 5.44 12.50 -0.92
N PRO A 37 6.71 12.88 -0.70
CA PRO A 37 7.73 12.76 -1.73
C PRO A 37 8.07 11.29 -2.00
N MET A 38 7.96 10.86 -3.27
CA MET A 38 8.24 9.48 -3.67
C MET A 38 9.68 9.03 -3.40
N SER A 39 10.64 9.95 -3.46
CA SER A 39 12.03 9.69 -3.08
C SER A 39 12.17 9.21 -1.63
N ASN A 40 11.22 9.54 -0.76
CA ASN A 40 11.19 9.09 0.63
C ASN A 40 10.40 7.78 0.82
N LEU A 41 9.63 7.33 -0.17
CA LEU A 41 8.90 6.07 -0.08
C LEU A 41 9.82 4.88 -0.38
N ARG A 42 10.73 5.01 -1.36
CA ARG A 42 11.67 3.93 -1.72
C ARG A 42 12.52 3.43 -0.54
N PRO A 43 13.15 4.30 0.28
CA PRO A 43 13.90 3.84 1.45
C PRO A 43 13.03 3.09 2.46
N ILE A 44 11.76 3.48 2.62
CA ILE A 44 10.82 2.78 3.49
C ILE A 44 10.54 1.37 2.96
N LEU A 45 10.23 1.24 1.67
CA LEU A 45 10.02 -0.05 1.01
C LEU A 45 11.25 -0.95 1.12
N TYR A 46 12.46 -0.39 0.97
CA TYR A 46 13.70 -1.13 1.16
C TYR A 46 13.87 -1.65 2.59
N VAL A 47 13.67 -0.80 3.60
CA VAL A 47 13.79 -1.22 5.01
C VAL A 47 12.73 -2.27 5.37
N LEU A 48 11.50 -2.16 4.85
CA LEU A 48 10.47 -3.18 5.05
C LEU A 48 10.90 -4.52 4.46
N LYS A 49 11.51 -4.53 3.28
CA LYS A 49 12.03 -5.74 2.65
C LYS A 49 13.13 -6.39 3.49
N GLU A 50 14.10 -5.60 3.95
CA GLU A 50 15.18 -6.09 4.84
C GLU A 50 14.64 -6.62 6.19
N ALA A 51 13.50 -6.09 6.65
CA ALA A 51 12.81 -6.57 7.84
C ALA A 51 11.98 -7.86 7.60
N GLY A 52 12.02 -8.44 6.39
CA GLY A 52 11.32 -9.68 6.06
C GLY A 52 9.84 -9.50 5.74
N VAL A 53 9.36 -8.27 5.54
CA VAL A 53 8.00 -8.02 5.04
C VAL A 53 7.90 -8.56 3.61
N LYS A 54 6.76 -9.18 3.30
CA LYS A 54 6.41 -9.70 1.97
C LYS A 54 5.11 -9.11 1.43
N ASN A 55 4.25 -8.63 2.31
CA ASN A 55 2.93 -8.12 1.95
C ASN A 55 2.78 -6.67 2.39
N ILE A 56 2.22 -5.84 1.53
CA ILE A 56 1.93 -4.43 1.85
C ILE A 56 0.47 -4.11 1.57
N VAL A 57 -0.18 -3.48 2.55
CA VAL A 57 -1.43 -2.77 2.36
C VAL A 57 -1.16 -1.27 2.34
N ILE A 58 -1.63 -0.57 1.31
CA ILE A 58 -1.51 0.89 1.21
C ILE A 58 -2.88 1.54 1.30
N ASP A 59 -3.06 2.43 2.28
CA ASP A 59 -4.30 3.19 2.44
C ASP A 59 -4.28 4.47 1.60
N LEU A 60 -5.21 4.55 0.65
CA LEU A 60 -5.39 5.69 -0.24
C LEU A 60 -6.44 6.70 0.28
N SER A 61 -7.00 6.50 1.47
CA SER A 61 -8.07 7.33 2.04
C SER A 61 -7.71 8.82 2.15
N ARG A 62 -6.42 9.16 2.29
CA ARG A 62 -5.95 10.55 2.35
C ARG A 62 -5.70 11.20 0.99
N PHE A 63 -5.80 10.46 -0.11
CA PHE A 63 -5.78 11.07 -1.44
C PHE A 63 -7.15 11.67 -1.73
N SER A 64 -7.17 12.85 -2.36
CA SER A 64 -8.41 13.40 -2.91
C SER A 64 -8.97 12.45 -3.97
N PRO A 65 -10.30 12.41 -4.17
CA PRO A 65 -10.90 11.56 -5.20
C PRO A 65 -10.25 11.73 -6.59
N GLN A 66 -9.90 12.97 -6.99
CA GLN A 66 -9.26 13.21 -8.28
C GLN A 66 -7.83 12.66 -8.37
N SER A 67 -7.11 12.53 -7.26
CA SER A 67 -5.72 12.09 -7.23
C SER A 67 -5.54 10.60 -6.92
N ARG A 68 -6.59 9.88 -6.49
CA ARG A 68 -6.51 8.44 -6.15
C ARG A 68 -6.02 7.59 -7.31
N ARG A 69 -6.58 7.79 -8.51
CA ARG A 69 -6.16 7.07 -9.73
C ARG A 69 -4.65 7.21 -9.97
N ILE A 70 -4.19 8.45 -10.03
CA ILE A 70 -2.81 8.79 -10.32
C ILE A 70 -1.90 8.24 -9.21
N GLY A 71 -2.30 8.44 -7.95
CA GLY A 71 -1.59 7.92 -6.78
C GLY A 71 -1.42 6.41 -6.83
N LEU A 72 -2.50 5.65 -7.09
CA LEU A 72 -2.45 4.19 -7.18
C LEU A 72 -1.51 3.72 -8.29
N LEU A 73 -1.60 4.27 -9.50
CA LEU A 73 -0.74 3.87 -10.61
C LEU A 73 0.74 4.16 -10.31
N PHE A 74 1.04 5.30 -9.70
CA PHE A 74 2.39 5.63 -9.27
C PHE A 74 2.89 4.69 -8.17
N LEU A 75 2.04 4.32 -7.21
CA LEU A 75 2.41 3.41 -6.12
C LEU A 75 2.65 2.00 -6.63
N GLU A 76 1.80 1.51 -7.54
CA GLU A 76 2.00 0.24 -8.22
C GLU A 76 3.35 0.20 -8.96
N GLY A 77 3.68 1.26 -9.70
CA GLY A 77 5.00 1.39 -10.33
C GLY A 77 6.14 1.43 -9.31
N ALA A 78 5.99 2.19 -8.22
CA ALA A 78 7.04 2.33 -7.21
C ALA A 78 7.30 1.01 -6.46
N VAL A 79 6.25 0.30 -6.07
CA VAL A 79 6.33 -0.98 -5.36
C VAL A 79 6.92 -2.05 -6.27
N SER A 80 6.39 -2.20 -7.49
CA SER A 80 6.89 -3.20 -8.45
C SER A 80 8.35 -3.00 -8.85
N MET A 81 8.83 -1.76 -8.95
CA MET A 81 10.24 -1.48 -9.27
C MET A 81 11.20 -1.67 -8.09
N SER A 82 10.70 -1.60 -6.86
CA SER A 82 11.56 -1.57 -5.66
C SER A 82 11.63 -2.93 -4.95
N SER A 83 10.69 -3.82 -5.22
CA SER A 83 10.42 -4.99 -4.36
C SER A 83 9.39 -5.93 -4.97
N ASP A 84 9.44 -7.19 -4.57
CA ASP A 84 8.47 -8.22 -4.95
C ASP A 84 7.32 -8.34 -3.93
N PHE A 85 6.84 -7.21 -3.37
CA PHE A 85 5.76 -7.26 -2.38
C PHE A 85 4.44 -7.67 -3.02
N GLU A 86 3.70 -8.58 -2.38
CA GLU A 86 2.28 -8.71 -2.67
C GLU A 86 1.55 -7.50 -2.11
N THR A 87 0.78 -6.81 -2.95
CA THR A 87 0.22 -5.50 -2.61
C THR A 87 -1.30 -5.50 -2.66
N ARG A 88 -1.91 -4.86 -1.67
CA ARG A 88 -3.33 -4.51 -1.63
C ARG A 88 -3.53 -3.02 -1.36
N TYR A 89 -4.62 -2.47 -1.87
CA TYR A 89 -5.02 -1.07 -1.65
C TYR A 89 -6.38 -1.02 -0.98
N ILE A 90 -6.54 -0.06 -0.08
CA ILE A 90 -7.82 0.27 0.55
C ILE A 90 -8.10 1.77 0.39
N GLY A 91 -9.31 2.20 0.74
CA GLY A 91 -9.70 3.61 0.69
C GLY A 91 -9.98 4.13 -0.73
N THR A 92 -10.22 3.22 -1.68
CA THR A 92 -10.62 3.52 -3.06
C THR A 92 -11.52 2.41 -3.61
N THR A 93 -12.26 2.68 -4.67
CA THR A 93 -12.94 1.64 -5.47
C THR A 93 -12.38 1.57 -6.90
N ILE A 94 -12.67 0.47 -7.61
CA ILE A 94 -12.26 0.34 -9.02
C ILE A 94 -12.89 1.42 -9.91
N ASP A 95 -14.12 1.84 -9.58
CA ASP A 95 -14.85 2.85 -10.35
C ASP A 95 -14.25 4.24 -10.15
N GLU A 96 -13.72 4.54 -8.96
CA GLU A 96 -13.01 5.79 -8.68
C GLU A 96 -11.68 5.91 -9.44
N ILE A 97 -11.06 4.78 -9.84
CA ILE A 97 -9.75 4.77 -10.51
C ILE A 97 -9.92 4.91 -12.04
N SER A 98 -11.12 4.75 -12.59
CA SER A 98 -11.44 5.02 -14.01
C SER A 98 -10.38 4.49 -14.99
N VAL A 99 -10.07 3.20 -14.88
CA VAL A 99 -9.11 2.50 -15.76
C VAL A 99 -9.85 2.02 -17.00
N GLU A 100 -9.53 2.63 -18.14
CA GLU A 100 -10.17 2.33 -19.43
C GLU A 100 -9.67 1.00 -20.03
N GLU A 101 -8.40 0.66 -19.81
CA GLU A 101 -7.80 -0.57 -20.32
C GLU A 101 -8.29 -1.81 -19.55
N PRO A 102 -9.02 -2.75 -20.18
CA PRO A 102 -9.67 -3.86 -19.47
C PRO A 102 -8.69 -4.76 -18.70
N HIS A 103 -7.51 -5.02 -19.27
CA HIS A 103 -6.48 -5.85 -18.63
C HIS A 103 -5.92 -5.18 -17.36
N LEU A 104 -5.64 -3.88 -17.44
CA LEU A 104 -5.14 -3.11 -16.30
C LEU A 104 -6.23 -2.94 -15.25
N ARG A 105 -7.49 -2.76 -15.67
CA ARG A 105 -8.66 -2.71 -14.78
C ARG A 105 -8.80 -4.02 -14.02
N GLY A 106 -8.70 -5.17 -14.71
CA GLY A 106 -8.72 -6.50 -14.09
C GLY A 106 -7.61 -6.67 -13.06
N TYR A 107 -6.37 -6.38 -13.45
CA TYR A 107 -5.21 -6.45 -12.56
C TYR A 107 -5.36 -5.58 -11.30
N ILE A 108 -5.74 -4.31 -11.46
CA ILE A 108 -5.92 -3.38 -10.33
C ILE A 108 -7.10 -3.81 -9.45
N SER A 109 -8.20 -4.29 -10.04
CA SER A 109 -9.39 -4.70 -9.29
C SER A 109 -9.10 -5.84 -8.30
N GLN A 110 -8.18 -6.75 -8.66
CA GLN A 110 -7.75 -7.85 -7.78
C GLN A 110 -6.91 -7.37 -6.59
N LYS A 111 -6.36 -6.16 -6.65
CA LYS A 111 -5.56 -5.57 -5.59
C LYS A 111 -6.35 -4.66 -4.66
N ILE A 112 -7.57 -4.27 -5.02
CA ILE A 112 -8.40 -3.39 -4.19
C ILE A 112 -9.21 -4.24 -3.22
N ALA A 113 -9.08 -3.97 -1.93
CA ALA A 113 -9.88 -4.56 -0.87
C ALA A 113 -10.85 -3.51 -0.30
N LYS A 114 -12.01 -3.96 0.22
CA LYS A 114 -13.03 -3.07 0.78
C LYS A 114 -12.65 -2.55 2.17
N SER A 115 -11.82 -3.30 2.89
CA SER A 115 -11.39 -2.95 4.24
C SER A 115 -9.94 -3.39 4.50
N LEU A 116 -9.35 -2.83 5.54
CA LEU A 116 -8.01 -3.22 6.00
C LEU A 116 -7.97 -4.69 6.42
N ASP A 117 -8.97 -5.17 7.16
CA ASP A 117 -9.03 -6.56 7.59
C ASP A 117 -9.10 -7.52 6.38
N GLU A 118 -9.95 -7.23 5.39
CA GLU A 118 -10.02 -8.00 4.13
C GLU A 118 -8.69 -7.99 3.36
N ALA A 119 -8.03 -6.83 3.25
CA ALA A 119 -6.74 -6.71 2.58
C ALA A 119 -5.69 -7.63 3.23
N VAL A 120 -5.62 -7.57 4.55
CA VAL A 120 -4.64 -8.32 5.35
C VAL A 120 -4.95 -9.82 5.38
N ASP A 121 -6.23 -10.21 5.34
CA ASP A 121 -6.63 -11.62 5.28
C ASP A 121 -6.42 -12.23 3.88
N SER A 122 -6.47 -11.43 2.82
CA SER A 122 -6.29 -11.91 1.44
C SER A 122 -4.89 -12.44 1.12
N PHE A 123 -3.90 -12.20 1.99
CA PHE A 123 -2.53 -12.74 1.84
C PHE A 123 -2.36 -14.16 2.41
N ASN A 124 -3.33 -14.64 3.21
CA ASN A 124 -3.25 -15.92 3.93
C ASN A 124 -4.11 -17.00 3.27
N GLY A 125 -4.17 -17.04 1.93
CA GLY A 125 -5.00 -17.96 1.16
C GLY A 125 -5.02 -19.40 1.68
#